data_AF-A0A9Q3FT48-F1
#
_entry.id   AF-A0A9Q3FT48-F1
#
_cell.length_a   1.000
_cell.length_b   1.000
_cell.length_c   1.000
_cell.angle_alpha   90.00
_cell.angle_beta   90.00
_cell.angle_gamma   90.00
#
_symmetry.space_group_name_H-M   'P 1'
#
loop_
_entity.id
_entity.type
_entity.pdbx_description
1 polymer ?
#
loop_
_entity_poly.entity_id
_entity_poly.type
_entity_poly.pdbx_seq_one_letter_code
_entity_poly.pdbx_strand_id
1 'polypeptide(L)'
;MGRLSQEAAPRDNSKAPEFKTPSVKTPDSFDGTQADKLRGFIQSCQSIFHNDPENFFSDRKKVLYSTSFFTGRAGKWIEPYLSNIFNEHPSYLLNNWKLLETQLFTLFGDPNEVTKAEQELENLRM
;
A
#
# COMPACT_ATOMS: atom_id res chain seq x y z
N MET A 1 -20.88 -16.10 60.17
CA MET A 1 -19.89 -15.09 59.76
C MET A 1 -18.55 -15.79 59.61
N GLY A 2 -17.92 -15.68 58.43
CA GLY A 2 -16.63 -16.31 58.14
C GLY A 2 -16.53 -16.79 56.68
N ARG A 3 -16.43 -15.84 55.75
CA ARG A 3 -16.05 -16.10 54.34
C ARG A 3 -14.52 -16.09 54.22
N LEU A 4 -14.02 -16.75 53.15
CA LEU A 4 -12.66 -16.75 52.58
C LEU A 4 -11.66 -17.68 53.32
N SER A 5 -10.89 -18.53 52.64
CA SER A 5 -10.13 -18.24 51.41
C SER A 5 -10.10 -19.41 50.43
N GLN A 6 -10.39 -19.11 49.16
CA GLN A 6 -10.10 -19.99 48.03
C GLN A 6 -8.84 -19.44 47.37
N GLU A 7 -7.73 -20.17 47.47
CA GLU A 7 -6.45 -19.79 46.87
C GLU A 7 -6.54 -19.95 45.34
N ALA A 8 -6.37 -18.84 44.62
CA ALA A 8 -6.37 -18.85 43.17
C ALA A 8 -4.97 -19.24 42.66
N ALA A 9 -4.90 -20.32 41.89
CA ALA A 9 -3.68 -20.73 41.18
C ALA A 9 -3.19 -19.62 40.23
N PRO A 10 -1.87 -19.48 40.02
CA PRO A 10 -1.33 -18.52 39.07
C PRO A 10 -1.79 -18.91 37.66
N ARG A 11 -2.51 -18.00 36.99
CA ARG A 11 -2.82 -18.13 35.57
C ARG A 11 -1.51 -18.01 34.81
N ASP A 12 -1.01 -19.14 34.33
CA ASP A 12 0.06 -19.19 33.33
C ASP A 12 -0.42 -18.40 32.11
N ASN A 13 0.05 -17.15 32.00
CA ASN A 13 -0.21 -16.28 30.87
C ASN A 13 0.77 -16.66 29.77
N SER A 14 0.69 -17.90 29.29
CA SER A 14 1.38 -18.32 28.08
C SER A 14 0.79 -17.50 26.94
N LYS A 15 1.51 -16.44 26.58
CA LYS A 15 1.21 -15.59 25.42
C LYS A 15 0.87 -16.51 24.25
N ALA A 16 -0.35 -16.41 23.75
CA ALA A 16 -0.72 -17.00 22.47
C ALA A 16 0.39 -16.65 21.45
N PRO A 17 0.78 -17.56 20.55
CA PRO A 17 1.79 -17.27 19.56
C PRO A 17 1.35 -16.03 18.81
N GLU A 18 2.09 -14.95 19.01
CA GLU A 18 1.93 -13.69 18.30
C GLU A 18 1.97 -14.05 16.81
N PHE A 19 0.88 -13.80 16.10
CA PHE A 19 0.81 -14.04 14.67
C PHE A 19 1.85 -13.14 14.02
N LYS A 20 3.07 -13.67 13.82
CA LYS A 20 4.14 -12.95 13.15
C LYS A 20 3.72 -12.86 11.70
N THR A 21 3.24 -11.69 11.30
CA THR A 21 2.97 -11.41 9.90
C THR A 21 4.24 -11.76 9.12
N PRO A 22 4.15 -12.64 8.10
CA PRO A 22 5.28 -12.91 7.26
C PRO A 22 5.76 -11.58 6.67
N SER A 23 7.08 -11.40 6.59
CA SER A 23 7.70 -10.21 6.00
C SER A 23 6.98 -9.88 4.70
N VAL A 24 6.26 -8.75 4.66
CA VAL A 24 5.43 -8.40 3.50
C VAL A 24 6.35 -8.31 2.28
N LYS A 25 6.00 -9.04 1.21
CA LYS A 25 6.79 -9.04 -0.03
C LYS A 25 6.90 -7.61 -0.54
N THR A 26 8.12 -7.20 -0.90
CA THR A 26 8.34 -5.90 -1.53
C THR A 26 7.54 -5.78 -2.83
N PRO A 27 7.05 -4.58 -3.21
CA PRO A 27 6.32 -4.41 -4.45
C PRO A 27 7.21 -4.75 -5.64
N ASP A 28 6.62 -5.32 -6.69
CA ASP A 28 7.30 -5.47 -7.97
C ASP A 28 7.45 -4.07 -8.63
N SER A 29 8.51 -3.85 -9.42
CA SER A 29 8.70 -2.57 -10.12
C SER A 29 7.54 -2.28 -11.08
N PHE A 30 7.13 -1.01 -11.15
CA PHE A 30 6.05 -0.56 -12.02
C PHE A 30 6.60 0.38 -13.10
N ASP A 31 6.48 -0.02 -14.37
CA ASP A 31 7.04 0.73 -15.49
C ASP A 31 6.02 1.66 -16.20
N GLY A 32 4.73 1.57 -15.84
CA GLY A 32 3.65 2.34 -16.45
C GLY A 32 3.18 1.84 -17.84
N THR A 33 3.51 0.61 -18.23
CA THR A 33 3.09 0.02 -19.54
C THR A 33 1.88 -0.90 -19.44
N GLN A 34 1.75 -1.64 -18.34
CA GLN A 34 0.71 -2.65 -18.12
C GLN A 34 -0.28 -2.16 -17.07
N ALA A 35 -1.45 -1.72 -17.52
CA ALA A 35 -2.47 -1.14 -16.67
C ALA A 35 -3.01 -2.13 -15.61
N ASP A 36 -3.11 -3.41 -15.97
CA ASP A 36 -3.52 -4.51 -15.09
C ASP A 36 -2.57 -4.72 -13.90
N LYS A 37 -1.30 -4.31 -14.03
CA LYS A 37 -0.31 -4.40 -12.95
C LYS A 37 -0.39 -3.27 -11.93
N LEU A 38 -1.03 -2.14 -12.29
CA LEU A 38 -1.08 -0.97 -11.40
C LEU A 38 -1.79 -1.30 -10.09
N ARG A 39 -2.93 -2.03 -10.16
CA ARG A 39 -3.72 -2.38 -8.97
C ARG A 39 -2.92 -3.25 -8.00
N GLY A 40 -2.23 -4.28 -8.51
CA GLY A 40 -1.39 -5.16 -7.71
C GLY A 40 -0.22 -4.42 -7.06
N PHE A 41 0.39 -3.47 -7.78
CA PHE A 41 1.43 -2.60 -7.23
C PHE A 41 0.91 -1.74 -6.06
N ILE A 42 -0.23 -1.06 -6.24
CA ILE A 42 -0.84 -0.22 -5.19
C ILE A 42 -1.22 -1.05 -3.97
N GLN A 43 -1.83 -2.22 -4.15
CA GLN A 43 -2.20 -3.11 -3.05
C GLN A 43 -0.97 -3.60 -2.26
N SER A 44 0.13 -3.89 -2.96
CA SER A 44 1.39 -4.29 -2.31
C SER A 44 1.94 -3.15 -1.45
N CYS A 45 1.96 -1.92 -1.98
CA CYS A 45 2.38 -0.74 -1.22
C CYS A 45 1.50 -0.51 0.02
N GLN A 46 0.17 -0.54 -0.15
CA GLN A 46 -0.78 -0.37 0.95
C GLN A 46 -0.58 -1.43 2.04
N SER A 47 -0.36 -2.69 1.67
CA SER A 47 -0.12 -3.78 2.62
C SER A 47 1.13 -3.51 3.48
N ILE A 48 2.21 -3.03 2.87
CA ILE A 48 3.44 -2.66 3.57
C ILE A 48 3.19 -1.50 4.53
N PHE A 49 2.49 -0.45 4.07
CA PHE A 49 2.20 0.72 4.91
C PHE A 49 1.34 0.40 6.12
N HIS A 50 0.39 -0.53 5.98
CA HIS A 50 -0.44 -1.00 7.09
C HIS A 50 0.32 -1.91 8.05
N ASN A 51 1.27 -2.70 7.53
CA ASN A 51 2.08 -3.59 8.37
C ASN A 51 3.16 -2.84 9.16
N ASP A 52 3.61 -1.67 8.69
CA ASP A 52 4.66 -0.88 9.33
C ASP A 52 4.27 0.61 9.46
N PRO A 53 3.25 0.93 10.28
CA PRO A 53 2.75 2.29 10.41
C PRO A 53 3.77 3.25 11.05
N GLU A 54 4.72 2.74 11.84
CA GLU A 54 5.78 3.54 12.46
C GLU A 54 6.79 4.04 11.43
N ASN A 55 7.14 3.24 10.42
CA ASN A 55 7.98 3.76 9.34
C ASN A 55 7.18 4.55 8.31
N PHE A 56 5.90 4.24 8.09
CA PHE A 56 5.05 4.87 7.08
C PHE A 56 3.99 5.84 7.63
N PHE A 57 4.30 6.53 8.72
CA PHE A 57 3.37 7.47 9.38
C PHE A 57 2.98 8.68 8.53
N SER A 58 3.81 9.07 7.55
CA SER A 58 3.55 10.23 6.70
C SER A 58 3.36 9.83 5.24
N ASP A 59 2.47 10.54 4.57
CA ASP A 59 2.21 10.34 3.14
C ASP A 59 3.45 10.59 2.29
N ARG A 60 4.31 11.52 2.69
CA ARG A 60 5.60 11.73 2.03
C ARG A 60 6.44 10.46 1.99
N LYS A 61 6.54 9.73 3.10
CA LYS A 61 7.31 8.48 3.14
C LYS A 61 6.69 7.40 2.25
N LYS A 62 5.36 7.28 2.25
CA LYS A 62 4.62 6.35 1.38
C LYS A 62 4.86 6.65 -0.10
N VAL A 63 4.79 7.92 -0.47
CA VAL A 63 5.04 8.37 -1.85
C VAL A 63 6.49 8.06 -2.23
N LEU A 64 7.48 8.48 -1.44
CA LEU A 64 8.88 8.24 -1.77
C LEU A 64 9.21 6.76 -1.91
N TYR A 65 8.74 5.94 -0.99
CA TYR A 65 8.89 4.49 -1.07
C TYR A 65 8.28 3.93 -2.35
N SER A 66 7.05 4.30 -2.69
CA SER A 66 6.39 3.78 -3.90
C SER A 66 7.11 4.22 -5.17
N THR A 67 7.55 5.49 -5.22
CA THR A 67 8.25 6.04 -6.38
C THR A 67 9.62 5.42 -6.61
N SER A 68 10.27 4.83 -5.59
CA SER A 68 11.54 4.10 -5.80
C SER A 68 11.37 2.82 -6.62
N PHE A 69 10.14 2.31 -6.76
CA PHE A 69 9.82 1.15 -7.61
C PHE A 69 9.37 1.56 -9.01
N PHE A 70 9.25 2.87 -9.30
CA PHE A 70 8.88 3.32 -10.64
C PHE A 70 10.05 3.19 -11.60
N THR A 71 9.78 2.58 -12.74
CA THR A 71 10.74 2.42 -13.82
C THR A 71 10.10 2.91 -15.13
N GLY A 72 10.84 2.85 -16.24
CA GLY A 72 10.27 3.11 -17.57
C GLY A 72 9.50 4.43 -17.69
N ARG A 73 8.23 4.35 -18.11
CA ARG A 73 7.35 5.50 -18.33
C ARG A 73 6.92 6.15 -17.00
N ALA A 74 6.59 5.34 -15.99
CA ALA A 74 6.23 5.84 -14.66
C ALA A 74 7.39 6.59 -14.01
N GLY A 75 8.61 6.08 -14.15
CA GLY A 75 9.83 6.73 -13.66
C GLY A 75 10.06 8.09 -14.32
N LYS A 76 9.98 8.16 -15.66
CA LYS A 76 10.10 9.43 -16.41
C LYS A 76 9.03 10.45 -16.03
N TRP A 77 7.82 9.99 -15.72
CA TRP A 77 6.74 10.86 -15.28
C TRP A 77 6.99 11.47 -13.90
N ILE A 78 7.53 10.69 -12.95
CA ILE A 78 7.76 11.17 -11.58
C ILE A 78 9.05 11.99 -11.42
N GLU A 79 10.04 11.76 -12.30
CA GLU A 79 11.36 12.41 -12.28
C GLU A 79 11.33 13.92 -11.99
N PRO A 80 10.57 14.77 -12.72
CA PRO A 80 10.56 16.22 -12.48
C PRO A 80 10.06 16.61 -11.08
N TYR A 81 9.22 15.77 -10.47
CA TYR A 81 8.77 16.00 -9.10
C TYR A 81 9.86 15.65 -8.10
N LEU A 82 10.57 14.54 -8.31
CA LEU A 82 11.68 14.10 -7.45
C LEU A 82 12.87 15.05 -7.51
N SER A 83 13.18 15.66 -8.66
CA SER A 83 14.24 16.68 -8.76
C SER A 83 14.02 17.87 -7.81
N ASN A 84 12.78 18.13 -7.43
CA ASN A 84 12.39 19.26 -6.56
C ASN A 84 12.11 18.83 -5.11
N ILE A 85 12.51 17.63 -4.70
CA ILE A 85 12.20 17.05 -3.39
C ILE A 85 12.81 17.82 -2.20
N PHE A 86 13.96 18.48 -2.39
CA PHE A 86 14.67 19.23 -1.36
C PHE A 86 14.39 20.73 -1.40
N ASN A 87 13.52 21.19 -2.30
CA ASN A 87 13.16 22.60 -2.38
C ASN A 87 12.29 23.00 -1.18
N GLU A 88 12.27 24.30 -0.87
CA GLU A 88 11.48 24.88 0.23
C GLU A 88 9.97 24.60 0.09
N HIS A 89 9.50 24.42 -1.14
CA HIS A 89 8.13 24.03 -1.47
C HIS A 89 8.12 22.76 -2.33
N PRO A 90 8.23 21.57 -1.73
CA PRO A 90 8.14 20.31 -2.47
C PRO A 90 6.75 20.16 -3.11
N SER A 91 6.68 19.50 -4.26
CA SER A 91 5.41 19.28 -4.96
C SER A 91 4.35 18.65 -4.04
N TYR A 92 3.11 19.13 -4.14
CA TYR A 92 1.97 18.58 -3.41
C TYR A 92 1.77 17.08 -3.70
N LEU A 93 2.14 16.64 -4.91
CA LEU A 93 2.14 15.22 -5.30
C LEU A 93 3.03 14.36 -4.38
N LEU A 94 4.19 14.87 -3.97
CA LEU A 94 5.14 14.12 -3.14
C LEU A 94 4.73 14.02 -1.67
N ASN A 95 3.75 14.80 -1.23
CA ASN A 95 3.32 14.85 0.16
C ASN A 95 1.90 14.29 0.36
N ASN A 96 1.26 13.77 -0.68
CA ASN A 96 -0.10 13.26 -0.62
C ASN A 96 -0.20 11.93 -1.36
N TRP A 97 -0.35 10.84 -0.60
CA TRP A 97 -0.44 9.49 -1.13
C TRP A 97 -1.67 9.32 -2.02
N LYS A 98 -2.81 9.88 -1.58
CA LYS A 98 -4.07 9.75 -2.31
C LYS A 98 -4.03 10.45 -3.66
N LEU A 99 -3.34 11.59 -3.73
CA LEU A 99 -3.14 12.30 -4.98
C LEU A 99 -2.26 11.49 -5.94
N LEU A 100 -1.15 10.92 -5.45
CA LEU A 100 -0.30 10.05 -6.26
C LEU A 100 -1.10 8.87 -6.82
N GLU A 101 -1.85 8.17 -5.98
CA GLU A 101 -2.71 7.05 -6.39
C GLU A 101 -3.70 7.46 -7.48
N THR A 102 -4.38 8.60 -7.29
CA THR A 102 -5.34 9.13 -8.27
C THR A 102 -4.68 9.42 -9.62
N GLN A 103 -3.51 10.07 -9.61
CA GLN A 103 -2.75 10.35 -10.83
C GLN A 103 -2.28 9.07 -11.53
N LEU A 104 -1.84 8.06 -10.78
CA LEU A 104 -1.44 6.78 -11.35
C LEU A 104 -2.59 6.09 -12.09
N PHE A 105 -3.77 6.02 -11.47
CA PHE A 105 -4.94 5.43 -12.13
C PHE A 105 -5.42 6.27 -13.32
N THR A 106 -5.27 7.59 -13.26
CA THR A 106 -5.63 8.49 -14.37
C THR A 106 -4.70 8.32 -15.56
N LEU A 107 -3.40 8.12 -15.32
CA LEU A 107 -2.37 8.09 -16.37
C LEU A 107 -2.04 6.69 -16.88
N PHE A 108 -2.13 5.68 -16.01
CA PHE A 108 -1.69 4.31 -16.28
C PHE A 108 -2.74 3.24 -15.98
N GLY A 109 -3.91 3.62 -15.47
CA GLY A 109 -5.03 2.69 -15.25
C GLY A 109 -5.74 2.32 -16.55
N ASP A 110 -6.49 1.21 -16.51
CA ASP A 110 -7.37 0.83 -17.61
C ASP A 110 -8.71 1.58 -17.45
N PRO A 111 -9.09 2.48 -18.38
CA PRO A 111 -10.36 3.19 -18.30
C PRO A 111 -11.57 2.26 -18.38
N ASN A 112 -11.40 1.03 -18.89
CA ASN A 112 -12.47 0.04 -19.06
C ASN A 112 -12.43 -1.08 -18.02
N GLU A 113 -11.63 -0.98 -16.95
CA GLU A 113 -11.48 -2.06 -15.95
C GLU A 113 -12.85 -2.55 -15.43
N VAL A 114 -13.74 -1.61 -15.09
CA VAL A 114 -15.09 -1.91 -14.59
C VAL A 114 -15.93 -2.61 -15.65
N THR A 115 -16.01 -2.04 -16.85
CA THR A 115 -16.78 -2.60 -17.97
C THR A 115 -16.30 -4.00 -18.33
N LYS A 116 -14.98 -4.24 -18.31
CA LYS A 116 -14.40 -5.55 -18.60
C LYS A 116 -14.75 -6.57 -17.52
N ALA A 117 -14.68 -6.19 -16.24
CA ALA A 117 -15.08 -7.05 -15.14
C ALA A 117 -16.57 -7.43 -15.20
N GLU A 118 -17.43 -6.49 -15.57
CA GLU A 118 -18.86 -6.74 -15.78
C GLU A 118 -19.12 -7.72 -16.94
N GLN A 119 -18.44 -7.52 -18.07
CA GLN A 119 -18.55 -8.41 -19.22
C GLN A 119 -18.03 -9.83 -18.92
N GLU A 120 -16.94 -9.97 -18.19
CA GLU A 120 -16.44 -11.29 -17.76
C GLU A 120 -17.43 -12.01 -16.84
N LEU A 121 -18.06 -11.30 -15.91
CA LEU A 121 -19.12 -11.86 -15.06
C LEU A 121 -20.35 -12.30 -15.86
N GLU A 122 -20.74 -11.55 -16.88
CA GLU A 122 -21.84 -11.92 -17.77
C GLU A 122 -21.50 -13.16 -18.62
N ASN A 123 -20.27 -13.23 -19.15
CA ASN A 123 -19.79 -14.38 -19.91
C ASN A 123 -19.65 -15.66 -19.07
N LEU A 124 -19.44 -15.55 -17.75
CA LEU A 124 -19.42 -16.70 -16.83
C LEU A 124 -20.82 -17.21 -16.45
N ARG A 125 -21.87 -16.42 -16.70
CA ARG A 125 -23.27 -16.80 -16.43
C ARG A 125 -23.96 -17.47 -17.62
N MET A 126 -23.39 -17.37 -18.82
CA MET A 126 -23.83 -18.08 -20.03
C MET A 126 -23.19 -19.45 -20.13
#